data_AF-A0A662UJ28-F1
#
_entry.id   AF-A0A662UJ28-F1
#
_cell.length_a   1.000
_cell.length_b   1.000
_cell.length_c   1.000
_cell.angle_alpha   90.00
_cell.angle_beta   90.00
_cell.angle_gamma   90.00
#
_symmetry.space_group_name_H-M   'P 1'
#
loop_
_entity.id
_entity.type
_entity.pdbx_description
1 polymer ?
#
loop_
_entity_poly.entity_id
_entity_poly.type
_entity_poly.pdbx_seq_one_letter_code
_entity_poly.pdbx_strand_id
1 'polypeptide(L)'
;MASTTEADVDVIEHLERLALIKFSQEERDRLKKELRKIIEFFDQLRELGELKNIEPLFHVLDIESPLRDDEPRRCEIPQNELLSGAEIEQGYVKAPRTISG
;
A
#
# COMPACT_ATOMS: atom_id res chain seq x y z
N MET A 1 3.27 16.83 -22.87
CA MET A 1 1.82 16.70 -22.62
C MET A 1 1.65 15.63 -21.56
N ALA A 2 1.70 16.00 -20.29
CA ALA A 2 1.42 15.05 -19.22
C ALA A 2 -0.09 14.78 -19.25
N SER A 3 -0.44 13.53 -19.54
CA SER A 3 -1.79 13.01 -19.38
C SER A 3 -2.29 13.41 -18.00
N THR A 4 -3.28 14.30 -17.94
CA THR A 4 -4.10 14.45 -16.74
C THR A 4 -4.69 13.07 -16.52
N THR A 5 -4.16 12.30 -15.56
CA THR A 5 -4.78 11.05 -15.14
C THR A 5 -6.09 11.47 -14.51
N GLU A 6 -7.13 11.51 -15.34
CA GLU A 6 -8.46 11.79 -14.86
C GLU A 6 -8.81 10.63 -13.92
N ALA A 7 -8.96 10.93 -12.63
CA ALA A 7 -9.53 9.98 -11.69
C ALA A 7 -10.95 9.70 -12.20
N ASP A 8 -11.11 8.64 -12.99
CA ASP A 8 -12.40 8.16 -13.47
C ASP A 8 -12.76 6.85 -12.75
N VAL A 9 -13.98 6.37 -12.94
CA VAL A 9 -14.52 5.21 -12.24
C VAL A 9 -13.62 3.99 -12.41
N ASP A 10 -13.13 3.73 -13.62
CA ASP A 10 -12.21 2.64 -13.91
C ASP A 10 -10.91 2.71 -13.08
N VAL A 11 -10.39 3.91 -12.84
CA VAL A 11 -9.19 4.12 -12.01
C VAL A 11 -9.50 3.83 -10.55
N ILE A 12 -10.66 4.26 -10.05
CA ILE A 12 -11.07 3.99 -8.67
C ILE A 12 -11.28 2.49 -8.45
N GLU A 13 -11.98 1.81 -9.35
CA GLU A 13 -12.18 0.36 -9.28
C GLU A 13 -10.85 -0.41 -9.37
N HIS A 14 -9.91 0.07 -10.19
CA HIS A 14 -8.58 -0.50 -10.24
C HIS A 14 -7.84 -0.36 -8.91
N LEU A 15 -7.91 0.82 -8.28
CA LEU A 15 -7.29 1.10 -6.98
C LEU A 15 -7.96 0.31 -5.86
N GLU A 16 -9.28 0.15 -5.86
CA GLU A 16 -10.02 -0.71 -4.91
C GLU A 16 -9.45 -2.12 -4.89
N ARG A 17 -9.22 -2.69 -6.07
CA ARG A 17 -8.65 -4.03 -6.22
C ARG A 17 -7.21 -4.11 -5.72
N LEU A 18 -6.38 -3.11 -6.01
CA LEU A 18 -4.98 -3.08 -5.57
C LEU A 18 -4.86 -2.87 -4.06
N ALA A 19 -5.68 -2.00 -3.49
CA ALA A 19 -5.67 -1.66 -2.07
C ALA A 19 -6.47 -2.64 -1.20
N LEU A 20 -7.26 -3.54 -1.81
CA LEU A 20 -8.18 -4.45 -1.14
C LEU A 20 -9.24 -3.73 -0.28
N ILE A 21 -9.71 -2.58 -0.76
CA ILE A 21 -10.74 -1.77 -0.10
C ILE A 21 -11.95 -1.68 -1.04
N LYS A 22 -13.15 -1.99 -0.54
CA LYS A 22 -14.39 -1.83 -1.29
C LYS A 22 -15.10 -0.56 -0.86
N PHE A 23 -15.48 0.29 -1.81
CA PHE A 23 -16.27 1.49 -1.56
C PHE A 23 -17.70 1.33 -2.07
N SER A 24 -18.64 2.04 -1.43
CA SER A 24 -19.98 2.26 -1.97
C SER A 24 -19.95 3.17 -3.19
N GLN A 25 -21.05 3.25 -3.94
CA GLN A 25 -21.11 4.14 -5.10
C GLN A 25 -20.94 5.61 -4.69
N GLU A 26 -21.56 6.02 -3.59
CA GLU A 26 -21.45 7.37 -3.03
C GLU A 26 -20.03 7.70 -2.59
N GLU A 27 -19.34 6.73 -1.99
CA GLU A 27 -17.94 6.85 -1.59
C GLU A 27 -17.02 7.00 -2.82
N ARG A 28 -17.25 6.23 -3.90
CA ARG A 28 -16.51 6.38 -5.16
C ARG A 28 -16.64 7.77 -5.76
N ASP A 29 -17.87 8.29 -5.84
CA ASP A 29 -18.13 9.62 -6.41
C ASP A 29 -17.47 10.73 -5.60
N ARG A 30 -17.40 10.55 -4.28
CA ARG A 30 -16.68 11.45 -3.39
C ARG A 30 -15.17 11.32 -3.58
N LEU A 31 -14.63 10.10 -3.57
CA LEU A 31 -13.20 9.81 -3.71
C LEU A 31 -12.67 10.35 -5.04
N LYS A 32 -13.46 10.25 -6.11
CA LYS A 32 -13.14 10.82 -7.43
C LYS A 32 -12.79 12.30 -7.36
N LYS A 33 -13.61 13.09 -6.63
CA LYS A 33 -13.41 14.54 -6.46
C LYS A 33 -12.24 14.85 -5.53
N GLU A 34 -12.10 14.09 -4.46
CA GLU A 34 -11.02 14.29 -3.48
C GLU A 34 -9.66 13.92 -4.06
N LEU A 35 -9.56 12.78 -4.75
CA LEU A 35 -8.33 12.32 -5.39
C LEU A 35 -7.86 13.30 -6.48
N ARG A 36 -8.79 13.88 -7.24
CA ARG A 36 -8.47 14.93 -8.22
C ARG A 36 -7.80 16.13 -7.54
N LYS A 37 -8.36 16.63 -6.44
CA LYS A 37 -7.76 17.75 -5.68
C LYS A 37 -6.38 17.41 -5.12
N ILE A 38 -6.18 16.17 -4.65
CA ILE A 38 -4.89 15.72 -4.13
C ILE A 38 -3.85 15.71 -5.26
N ILE A 39 -4.17 15.15 -6.43
CA ILE A 39 -3.26 15.13 -7.58
C ILE A 39 -2.94 16.55 -8.06
N GLU A 40 -3.95 17.41 -8.16
CA GLU A 40 -3.77 18.82 -8.51
C GLU A 40 -2.86 19.56 -7.52
N PHE A 41 -2.95 19.24 -6.23
CA PHE A 41 -2.03 19.79 -5.22
C PHE A 41 -0.58 19.32 -5.46
N PHE A 42 -0.36 18.04 -5.77
CA PHE A 42 0.97 17.52 -6.07
C PHE A 42 1.56 18.04 -7.38
N ASP A 43 0.75 18.51 -8.33
CA ASP A 43 1.23 19.10 -9.58
C ASP A 43 2.07 20.37 -9.34
N GLN A 44 1.96 21.02 -8.16
CA GLN A 44 2.86 22.10 -7.74
C GLN A 44 4.34 21.66 -7.72
N LEU A 45 4.63 20.37 -7.49
CA LEU A 45 6.00 19.86 -7.53
C LEU A 45 6.64 19.97 -8.92
N ARG A 46 5.84 20.08 -9.99
CA ARG A 46 6.37 20.30 -11.35
C ARG A 46 7.01 21.67 -11.53
N GLU A 47 6.66 22.65 -10.69
CA GLU A 47 7.26 23.99 -10.69
C GLU A 47 8.75 23.96 -10.30
N LEU A 48 9.19 22.90 -9.62
CA LEU A 48 10.60 22.69 -9.23
C LEU A 48 11.53 22.45 -10.44
N GLY A 49 10.99 22.15 -11.63
CA GLY A 49 11.76 21.97 -12.85
C GLY A 49 12.46 20.60 -12.96
N GLU A 50 13.71 20.59 -13.43
CA GLU A 50 14.43 19.35 -13.74
C GLU A 50 15.22 18.82 -12.53
N LEU A 51 14.86 17.61 -12.09
CA LEU A 51 15.50 16.94 -10.94
C LEU A 51 16.45 15.81 -11.34
N LYS A 52 16.75 15.62 -12.64
CA LYS A 52 17.51 14.46 -13.15
C LYS A 52 18.90 14.26 -12.55
N ASN A 53 19.52 15.34 -12.06
CA ASN A 53 20.86 15.31 -11.47
C ASN A 53 20.84 15.32 -9.94
N ILE A 54 19.68 15.17 -9.32
CA ILE A 54 19.50 15.15 -7.87
C ILE A 54 19.19 13.71 -7.46
N GLU A 55 20.06 13.15 -6.63
CA GLU A 55 19.84 11.81 -6.08
C GLU A 55 18.61 11.80 -5.15
N PRO A 56 17.70 10.81 -5.27
CA PRO A 56 16.58 10.67 -4.36
C PRO A 56 17.02 10.42 -2.92
N LEU A 57 16.31 11.01 -1.96
CA LEU A 57 16.53 10.74 -0.55
C LEU A 57 15.74 9.50 -0.11
N PHE A 58 16.42 8.36 0.02
CA PHE A 58 15.80 7.11 0.50
C PHE A 58 15.73 7.03 2.03
N HIS A 59 16.81 7.44 2.70
CA HIS A 59 16.92 7.47 4.15
C HIS A 59 17.49 8.82 4.57
N VAL A 60 16.93 9.41 5.61
CA VAL A 60 17.40 10.71 6.14
C VAL A 60 18.77 10.59 6.81
N LEU A 61 19.09 9.39 7.29
CA LEU A 61 20.35 9.06 7.93
C LEU A 61 21.20 8.20 6.97
N ASP A 62 22.51 8.40 7.03
CA ASP A 62 23.49 7.55 6.35
C ASP A 62 23.62 6.23 7.12
N ILE A 63 22.73 5.27 6.83
CA ILE A 63 22.69 3.96 7.48
C ILE A 63 23.21 2.90 6.51
N GLU A 64 24.24 2.17 6.90
CA GLU A 64 24.64 0.95 6.20
C GLU A 64 23.62 -0.16 6.47
N SER A 65 23.29 -1.00 5.48
CA SER A 65 22.33 -2.10 5.66
C SER A 65 22.92 -3.18 6.58
N PRO A 66 22.54 -3.24 7.89
CA PRO A 66 23.16 -4.18 8.79
C PRO A 66 22.68 -5.58 8.47
N LEU A 67 23.60 -6.54 8.49
CA LEU A 67 23.25 -7.95 8.38
C LEU A 67 22.78 -8.48 9.73
N ARG A 68 21.78 -9.36 9.70
CA ARG A 68 21.37 -10.17 10.86
C ARG A 68 22.22 -11.43 10.88
N ASP A 69 22.73 -11.81 12.05
CA ASP A 69 23.42 -13.09 12.23
C ASP A 69 22.54 -14.27 11.85
N ASP A 70 23.12 -15.28 11.19
CA ASP A 70 22.42 -16.50 10.76
C ASP A 70 22.30 -17.52 11.91
N GLU A 71 21.72 -17.07 13.01
CA GLU A 71 21.49 -17.89 14.20
C GLU A 71 19.99 -18.18 14.39
N PRO A 72 19.59 -19.43 14.65
CA PRO A 72 18.21 -19.75 14.97
C PRO A 72 17.76 -19.07 16.27
N ARG A 73 16.61 -18.39 16.23
CA ARG A 73 15.95 -17.82 17.42
C ARG A 73 14.66 -18.59 17.70
N ARG A 74 14.37 -18.82 18.99
CA ARG A 74 13.06 -19.36 19.39
C ARG A 74 12.02 -18.26 19.23
N CYS A 75 10.83 -18.62 18.75
CA CYS A 75 9.68 -17.72 18.84
C CYS A 75 9.31 -17.57 20.32
N GLU A 76 9.38 -16.34 20.83
CA GLU A 76 9.06 -16.03 22.23
C GLU A 76 7.56 -15.82 22.45
N ILE A 77 6.79 -15.67 21.37
CA ILE A 77 5.35 -15.38 21.41
C ILE A 77 4.57 -16.70 21.47
N PRO A 78 3.74 -16.93 22.50
CA PRO A 78 2.84 -18.08 22.56
C PRO A 78 1.89 -18.13 21.35
N GLN A 79 1.59 -19.32 20.85
CA GLN A 79 0.76 -19.49 19.65
C GLN A 79 -0.63 -18.85 19.78
N ASN A 80 -1.25 -18.92 20.95
CA ASN A 80 -2.56 -18.31 21.23
C ASN A 80 -2.52 -16.78 21.17
N GLU A 81 -1.39 -16.17 21.55
CA GLU A 81 -1.19 -14.73 21.45
C GLU A 81 -0.92 -14.32 20.01
N LEU A 82 -0.01 -15.05 19.34
CA LEU A 82 0.34 -14.84 17.94
C LEU A 82 -0.87 -14.93 17.00
N LEU A 83 -1.81 -15.83 17.29
CA LEU A 83 -2.98 -16.11 16.45
C LEU A 83 -4.29 -15.57 17.02
N SER A 84 -4.22 -14.62 17.95
CA SER A 84 -5.38 -14.09 18.68
C SER A 84 -6.50 -13.52 17.79
N GLY A 85 -6.18 -13.07 16.58
CA GLY A 85 -7.14 -12.52 15.60
C GLY A 85 -7.56 -13.48 14.47
N ALA A 86 -7.11 -14.74 14.49
CA ALA A 86 -7.34 -15.68 13.40
C ALA A 86 -8.38 -16.75 13.78
N GLU A 87 -9.20 -17.17 12.81
CA GLU A 87 -9.99 -18.40 12.95
C GLU A 87 -9.06 -19.60 12.78
N ILE A 88 -9.03 -20.51 13.74
CA ILE A 88 -8.10 -21.64 13.76
C ILE A 88 -8.88 -22.96 13.66
N GLU A 89 -8.45 -23.84 12.74
CA GLU A 89 -8.97 -25.19 12.59
C GLU A 89 -7.81 -26.18 12.50
N GLN A 90 -7.79 -27.18 13.38
CA GLN A 90 -6.75 -28.23 13.44
C GLN A 90 -5.30 -27.69 13.49
N GLY A 91 -5.09 -26.53 14.12
CA GLY A 91 -3.76 -25.90 14.22
C GLY A 91 -3.36 -25.03 13.02
N TYR A 92 -4.24 -24.86 12.04
CA TYR A 92 -4.04 -24.01 10.87
C TYR A 92 -4.92 -22.78 10.91
N VAL A 93 -4.46 -21.69 10.28
CA VAL A 93 -5.32 -20.54 10.00
C VAL A 93 -6.34 -20.93 8.95
N LYS A 94 -7.61 -20.85 9.31
CA LYS A 94 -8.73 -21.07 8.42
C LYS A 94 -9.05 -19.77 7.70
N ALA A 95 -9.13 -19.84 6.38
CA ALA A 95 -9.45 -18.71 5.51
C ALA A 95 -10.33 -19.19 4.34
N PRO A 96 -11.04 -18.28 3.64
CA PRO A 96 -11.74 -18.63 2.42
C PRO A 96 -10.79 -19.32 1.44
N ARG A 97 -11.28 -20.38 0.79
CA ARG A 97 -10.49 -21.11 -0.20
C ARG A 97 -10.10 -20.16 -1.33
N THR A 98 -8.81 -20.10 -1.62
CA THR A 98 -8.32 -19.40 -2.81
C THR A 98 -8.81 -20.14 -4.05
N ILE A 99 -9.56 -19.45 -4.90
CA ILE A 99 -9.98 -19.95 -6.21
C ILE A 99 -9.05 -19.26 -7.21
N SER A 100 -8.17 -20.01 -7.85
CA SER A 100 -7.42 -19.49 -9.00
C SER A 100 -8.40 -19.33 -10.16
N GLY A 101 -8.66 -18.08 -10.56
CA GLY A 101 -9.32 -17.74 -11.82
C GLY A 101 -8.32 -17.66 -12.96
#